data_AF-A0A9Q3EMX9-F1
#
_entry.id   AF-A0A9Q3EMX9-F1
#
_cell.length_a   1.000
_cell.length_b   1.000
_cell.length_c   1.000
_cell.angle_alpha   90.00
_cell.angle_beta   90.00
_cell.angle_gamma   90.00
#
_symmetry.space_group_name_H-M   'P 1'
#
loop_
_entity.id
_entity.type
_entity.pdbx_description
1 polymer ?
#
loop_
_entity_poly.entity_id
_entity_poly.type
_entity_poly.pdbx_seq_one_letter_code
_entity_poly.pdbx_strand_id
1 'polypeptide(L)'
;MDTAFLIWNRVLSFIGILTSIISGRDPKFTSVLWTNLHQLCGTQLSFSTADHPQTGGLAERMIQNLEDMIRRICAYDLEFEYCDGFPPDWCTLLPVLEFEYKTSIHDITNKPLLF
;
A
#
# COMPACT_ATOMS: atom_id res chain seq x y z
N MET A 1 11.17 -14.55 5.98
CA MET A 1 12.24 -13.81 5.27
C MET A 1 11.64 -13.10 4.05
N ASP A 2 10.73 -13.76 3.34
CA ASP A 2 10.08 -13.27 2.11
C ASP A 2 9.34 -11.92 2.26
N THR A 3 8.59 -11.71 3.35
CA THR A 3 7.89 -10.43 3.59
C THR A 3 8.84 -9.25 3.76
N ALA A 4 9.98 -9.45 4.44
CA ALA A 4 10.97 -8.40 4.62
C ALA A 4 11.64 -8.03 3.29
N PHE A 5 11.95 -9.02 2.45
CA PHE A 5 12.45 -8.80 1.09
C PHE A 5 11.44 -8.08 0.21
N LEU A 6 10.16 -8.43 0.32
CA LEU A 6 9.10 -7.75 -0.44
C LEU A 6 8.98 -6.28 -0.06
N ILE A 7 8.96 -5.96 1.24
CA ILE A 7 8.92 -4.57 1.74
C ILE A 7 10.15 -3.79 1.29
N TRP A 8 11.34 -4.41 1.37
CA TRP A 8 12.58 -3.78 0.91
C TRP A 8 12.51 -3.43 -0.58
N ASN A 9 12.17 -4.41 -1.42
CA ASN A 9 12.22 -4.25 -2.88
C ASN A 9 11.08 -3.39 -3.44
N ARG A 10 9.91 -3.36 -2.80
CA ARG A 10 8.73 -2.66 -3.32
C ARG A 10 8.50 -1.29 -2.68
N VAL A 11 8.96 -1.08 -1.45
CA VAL A 11 8.65 0.13 -0.68
C VAL A 11 9.91 0.91 -0.38
N LEU A 12 10.85 0.32 0.35
CA LEU A 12 12.03 1.04 0.86
C LEU A 12 13.03 1.41 -0.24
N SER A 13 13.22 0.57 -1.25
CA SER A 13 14.12 0.85 -2.38
C SER A 13 13.65 2.04 -3.23
N PHE A 14 12.34 2.28 -3.30
CA PHE A 14 11.73 3.32 -4.12
C PHE A 14 11.55 4.63 -3.37
N ILE A 15 11.12 4.56 -2.10
CA ILE A 15 10.81 5.74 -1.28
C ILE A 15 12.02 6.18 -0.43
N GLY A 16 12.96 5.26 -0.17
CA GLY A 16 14.03 5.45 0.79
C GLY A 16 13.59 5.23 2.23
N ILE A 17 14.47 5.58 3.17
CA ILE A 17 14.15 5.54 4.60
C ILE A 17 13.26 6.74 4.93
N LEU A 18 12.04 6.44 5.41
CA LEU A 18 11.10 7.45 5.86
C LEU A 18 11.59 8.09 7.17
N THR A 19 11.43 9.41 7.29
CA THR A 19 11.73 10.16 8.52
C THR A 19 10.68 9.92 9.61
N SER A 20 9.43 9.73 9.22
CA SER A 20 8.32 9.44 10.13
C SER A 20 7.26 8.55 9.48
N ILE A 21 6.65 7.67 10.26
CA ILE A 21 5.57 6.79 9.85
C ILE A 21 4.47 6.85 10.91
N ILE A 22 3.24 7.09 10.46
CA ILE A 22 2.05 6.91 11.30
C ILE A 22 1.40 5.58 10.89
N SER A 23 1.29 4.65 11.84
CA SER A 23 0.73 3.32 11.59
C SER A 23 -0.45 3.03 12.54
N GLY A 24 -1.30 2.07 12.17
CA GLY A 24 -2.32 1.55 13.06
C GLY A 24 -1.72 0.75 14.23
N ARG A 25 -2.54 0.43 15.22
CA ARG A 25 -2.12 -0.34 16.41
C ARG A 25 -2.14 -1.86 16.22
N ASP A 26 -2.05 -2.33 14.98
CA ASP A 26 -1.95 -3.77 14.72
C ASP A 26 -0.72 -4.35 15.45
N PRO A 27 -0.81 -5.56 16.05
CA PRO A 27 0.31 -6.21 16.74
C PRO A 27 1.59 -6.30 15.93
N LYS A 28 1.50 -6.35 14.59
CA LYS A 28 2.67 -6.36 13.70
C LYS A 28 3.46 -5.06 13.78
N PHE A 29 2.76 -3.92 13.78
CA PHE A 29 3.37 -2.58 13.83
C PHE A 29 3.76 -2.16 15.25
N THR A 30 3.13 -2.73 16.28
CA THR A 30 3.49 -2.49 17.68
C THR A 30 4.50 -3.50 18.22
N SER A 31 4.93 -4.46 17.40
CA SER A 31 5.91 -5.48 17.79
C SER A 31 7.28 -4.86 18.12
N VAL A 32 8.01 -5.51 19.03
CA VAL A 32 9.37 -5.12 19.42
C VAL A 32 10.32 -5.12 18.22
N LEU A 33 10.16 -6.10 17.32
CA LEU A 33 10.96 -6.18 16.10
C LEU A 33 10.75 -4.94 15.21
N TRP A 34 9.49 -4.58 14.95
CA TRP A 34 9.16 -3.46 14.09
C TRP A 34 9.62 -2.12 14.67
N THR A 35 9.35 -1.90 15.95
CA THR A 35 9.77 -0.67 16.65
C THR A 35 11.28 -0.52 16.68
N ASN A 36 12.02 -1.57 17.02
CA ASN A 36 13.49 -1.52 17.05
C ASN A 36 14.10 -1.33 15.66
N LEU A 37 13.54 -1.98 14.63
CA LEU A 37 14.02 -1.85 13.24
C LEU A 37 13.95 -0.40 12.77
N HIS A 38 12.79 0.25 12.96
CA HIS A 38 12.61 1.64 12.56
C HIS A 38 13.43 2.61 13.40
N GLN A 39 13.63 2.33 14.70
CA GLN A 39 14.55 3.10 15.53
C GLN A 39 15.98 3.06 14.99
N LEU A 40 16.48 1.89 14.56
CA LEU A 40 17.80 1.76 13.94
C LEU A 40 17.91 2.48 12.59
N CYS A 41 16.82 2.52 11.82
CA CYS A 41 16.75 3.29 10.58
C CYS A 41 16.61 4.81 10.82
N GLY A 42 16.41 5.27 12.06
CA GLY A 42 16.16 6.69 12.35
C GLY A 42 14.76 7.16 11.98
N THR A 43 13.82 6.24 11.77
CA THR A 43 12.42 6.54 11.47
C THR A 43 11.63 6.76 12.77
N GLN A 44 10.93 7.88 12.86
CA GLN A 44 9.99 8.12 13.96
C GLN A 44 8.68 7.34 13.74
N LEU A 45 8.40 6.34 14.57
CA LEU A 45 7.12 5.62 14.55
C LEU A 45 6.12 6.29 15.48
N SER A 46 4.95 6.62 14.93
CA SER A 46 3.77 7.08 15.66
C SER A 46 2.61 6.13 15.39
N PHE A 47 1.70 5.99 16.37
CA PHE A 47 0.52 5.14 16.23
C PHE A 47 -0.76 5.97 16.24
N SER A 48 -1.66 5.73 15.29
CA SER A 48 -2.97 6.38 15.28
C SER A 48 -3.78 5.98 16.52
N THR A 49 -4.62 6.90 16.98
CA THR A 49 -5.64 6.63 17.98
C THR A 49 -6.87 6.05 17.29
N ALA A 50 -7.60 5.18 17.98
CA ALA A 50 -8.79 4.50 17.43
C ALA A 50 -9.89 5.48 16.94
N ASP A 51 -9.85 6.73 17.42
CA ASP A 51 -10.88 7.75 17.18
C ASP A 51 -10.40 8.95 16.35
N HIS A 52 -9.36 8.81 15.51
CA HIS A 52 -8.96 9.89 14.57
C HIS A 52 -9.17 9.49 13.10
N PRO A 53 -10.38 9.71 12.55
CA PRO A 53 -10.70 9.51 11.13
C PRO A 53 -9.76 10.29 10.19
N GLN A 54 -9.15 11.36 10.68
CA GLN A 54 -8.33 12.26 9.87
C GLN A 54 -6.92 11.72 9.60
N THR A 55 -6.36 10.90 10.48
CA THR A 55 -4.99 10.39 10.35
C THR A 55 -4.94 9.05 9.63
N GLY A 56 -5.93 8.17 9.88
CA GLY A 56 -6.08 6.90 9.16
C GLY A 56 -6.88 6.99 7.87
N GLY A 57 -7.78 7.96 7.75
CA GLY A 57 -8.80 7.99 6.68
C GLY A 57 -8.27 8.11 5.26
N LEU A 58 -7.10 8.73 5.05
CA LEU A 58 -6.48 8.77 3.72
C LEU A 58 -5.97 7.39 3.29
N ALA A 59 -5.25 6.70 4.17
CA ALA A 59 -4.75 5.36 3.91
C ALA A 59 -5.91 4.35 3.80
N GLU A 60 -6.91 4.45 4.69
CA GLU A 60 -8.11 3.61 4.66
C GLU A 60 -8.92 3.81 3.38
N ARG A 61 -9.12 5.06 2.94
CA ARG A 61 -9.83 5.35 1.68
C ARG A 61 -9.04 4.85 0.47
N MET A 62 -7.71 4.99 0.47
CA MET A 62 -6.85 4.44 -0.57
C MET A 62 -6.97 2.90 -0.62
N ILE A 63 -6.94 2.23 0.53
CA ILE A 63 -7.09 0.78 0.62
C ILE A 63 -8.47 0.36 0.09
N GLN A 64 -9.55 1.04 0.49
CA GLN A 64 -10.90 0.76 -0.02
C GLN A 64 -11.00 0.91 -1.54
N ASN A 65 -10.42 1.98 -2.10
CA ASN A 65 -10.39 2.17 -3.56
C ASN A 65 -9.66 1.03 -4.27
N LEU A 66 -8.49 0.63 -3.76
CA LEU A 66 -7.72 -0.48 -4.33
C LEU A 66 -8.46 -1.82 -4.20
N GLU A 67 -9.10 -2.09 -3.06
CA GLU A 67 -9.95 -3.28 -2.87
C GLU A 67 -11.10 -3.32 -3.87
N ASP A 68 -11.76 -2.19 -4.12
CA ASP A 68 -12.86 -2.11 -5.07
C ASP A 68 -12.39 -2.29 -6.51
N MET A 69 -11.20 -1.79 -6.87
CA MET A 69 -10.59 -2.06 -8.17
C MET A 69 -10.28 -3.55 -8.35
N ILE A 70 -9.68 -4.20 -7.33
CA ILE A 70 -9.43 -5.66 -7.33
C ILE A 70 -10.74 -6.43 -7.49
N ARG A 71 -11.77 -6.10 -6.68
CA ARG A 71 -13.09 -6.74 -6.76
C ARG A 71 -13.70 -6.63 -8.14
N ARG A 72 -13.60 -5.48 -8.79
CA ARG A 72 -14.11 -5.29 -10.15
C ARG A 72 -13.37 -6.17 -11.14
N ILE A 73 -12.04 -6.20 -11.12
CA ILE A 73 -11.26 -7.03 -12.05
C ILE A 73 -11.60 -8.52 -11.84
N CYS A 74 -11.67 -8.98 -10.59
CA CYS A 74 -12.02 -10.36 -10.27
C CYS A 74 -13.48 -10.71 -10.63
N ALA A 75 -14.42 -9.78 -10.46
CA ALA A 75 -15.85 -10.01 -10.72
C ALA A 75 -16.22 -9.97 -12.20
N TYR A 76 -15.51 -9.17 -13.00
CA TYR A 76 -15.75 -9.07 -14.44
C TYR A 76 -15.05 -10.16 -15.24
N ASP A 77 -14.34 -11.09 -14.56
CA ASP A 77 -13.54 -12.16 -15.16
C ASP A 77 -12.80 -11.63 -16.40
N LEU A 78 -12.20 -10.42 -16.24
CA LEU A 78 -11.49 -9.80 -17.33
C LEU A 78 -10.39 -10.79 -17.69
N GLU A 79 -10.56 -11.46 -18.82
CA GLU A 79 -9.62 -12.43 -19.40
C GLU A 79 -8.33 -11.68 -19.76
N PHE A 80 -7.57 -11.32 -18.73
CA PHE A 80 -6.19 -10.92 -18.87
C PHE A 80 -5.43 -12.23 -19.13
N GLU A 81 -5.38 -12.62 -20.39
CA GLU A 81 -4.50 -13.69 -20.82
C GLU A 81 -3.05 -13.17 -20.74
N TYR A 82 -2.36 -13.47 -19.65
CA TYR A 82 -0.91 -13.28 -19.60
C TYR A 82 -0.24 -14.30 -20.53
N CYS A 83 0.98 -14.00 -20.98
CA CYS A 83 1.72 -14.78 -21.97
C CYS A 83 1.96 -16.26 -21.59
N ASP A 84 1.66 -16.64 -20.35
CA ASP A 84 1.81 -17.98 -19.78
C ASP A 84 0.50 -18.77 -19.66
N GLY A 85 -0.65 -18.19 -20.05
CA GLY A 85 -1.94 -18.90 -20.15
C GLY A 85 -2.66 -19.12 -18.82
N PHE A 86 -2.24 -18.43 -17.75
CA PHE A 86 -2.92 -18.48 -16.45
C PHE A 86 -3.72 -17.20 -16.19
N PRO A 87 -4.90 -17.29 -15.55
CA PRO A 87 -5.60 -16.10 -15.06
C PRO A 87 -4.71 -15.39 -14.04
N PRO A 88 -4.54 -14.06 -14.12
CA PRO A 88 -3.71 -13.34 -13.19
C PRO A 88 -4.31 -13.43 -11.79
N ASP A 89 -3.48 -13.83 -10.83
CA ASP A 89 -3.84 -13.69 -9.43
C ASP A 89 -3.88 -12.19 -9.04
N TRP A 90 -4.53 -11.88 -7.93
CA TRP A 90 -4.63 -10.49 -7.48
C TRP A 90 -3.25 -9.84 -7.23
N CYS A 91 -2.22 -10.62 -6.88
CA CYS A 91 -0.86 -10.13 -6.65
C CYS A 91 -0.20 -9.64 -7.95
N THR A 92 -0.41 -10.35 -9.07
CA THR A 92 0.10 -9.99 -10.39
C THR A 92 -0.57 -8.75 -10.96
N LEU A 93 -1.79 -8.43 -10.51
CA LEU A 93 -2.52 -7.21 -10.88
C LEU A 93 -2.08 -5.97 -10.11
N LEU A 94 -1.46 -6.11 -8.93
CA LEU A 94 -1.08 -4.98 -8.07
C LEU A 94 -0.25 -3.89 -8.80
N PRO A 95 0.75 -4.20 -9.64
CA PRO A 95 1.51 -3.16 -10.33
C PRO A 95 0.68 -2.33 -11.32
N VAL A 96 -0.28 -2.97 -12.01
CA VAL A 96 -1.18 -2.29 -12.95
C VAL A 96 -2.16 -1.40 -12.20
N LEU A 97 -2.74 -1.92 -11.12
CA LEU A 97 -3.63 -1.19 -10.23
C LEU A 97 -2.95 0.01 -9.57
N GLU A 98 -1.71 -0.17 -9.11
CA GLU A 98 -0.91 0.91 -8.54
C GLU A 98 -0.63 2.00 -9.58
N PHE A 99 -0.32 1.61 -10.82
CA PHE A 99 -0.12 2.56 -11.92
C PHE A 99 -1.41 3.32 -12.26
N GLU A 100 -2.53 2.62 -12.40
CA GLU A 100 -3.83 3.24 -12.67
C GLU A 100 -4.21 4.21 -11.54
N TYR A 101 -4.10 3.77 -10.28
CA TYR A 101 -4.37 4.62 -9.13
C TYR A 101 -3.51 5.89 -9.14
N LYS A 102 -2.20 5.76 -9.35
CA LYS A 102 -1.27 6.90 -9.35
C LYS A 102 -1.47 7.87 -10.51
N THR A 103 -2.00 7.41 -11.64
CA THR A 103 -2.24 8.21 -12.84
C THR A 103 -3.66 8.78 -12.92
N SER A 104 -4.61 8.22 -12.15
CA SER A 104 -5.98 8.71 -12.06
C SER A 104 -6.07 10.09 -11.40
N ILE A 105 -7.05 10.91 -11.82
CA ILE A 105 -7.30 12.21 -11.20
C ILE A 105 -8.07 11.96 -9.90
N HIS A 106 -7.51 12.40 -8.77
CA HIS A 106 -8.20 12.30 -7.48
C HIS A 106 -9.08 13.53 -7.23
N ASP A 107 -10.35 13.30 -6.86
CA ASP A 107 -11.36 14.34 -6.64
C ASP A 107 -10.92 15.45 -5.66
N ILE A 108 -10.06 15.12 -4.70
CA ILE A 108 -9.61 16.04 -3.66
C ILE A 108 -8.50 16.96 -4.16
N THR A 109 -7.55 16.43 -4.94
CA THR A 109 -6.37 17.17 -5.40
C THR A 109 -6.56 17.74 -6.81
N ASN A 110 -7.58 17.25 -7.54
CA ASN A 110 -7.83 17.50 -8.95
C ASN A 110 -6.58 17.25 -9.83
N LYS A 111 -5.73 16.31 -9.39
CA LYS A 111 -4.45 15.96 -10.00
C LYS A 111 -4.12 14.48 -9.77
N PRO A 112 -3.35 13.86 -10.66
CA PRO A 112 -2.75 12.55 -10.41
C PRO A 112 -1.73 12.61 -9.26
N LEU A 113 -1.49 11.48 -8.59
CA LEU A 113 -0.44 11.38 -7.57
C LEU A 113 0.98 11.42 -8.16
N LEU A 114 1.12 11.17 -9.46
CA LEU A 114 2.41 11.13 -10.16
C LEU A 114 2.98 12.48 -10.61
N PHE A 115 2.32 13.63 -10.36
CA PHE A 115 2.81 14.94 -10.81
C PHE A 115 2.48 16.11 -9.86
#